data_AF-A0AAJ2H4D1-F1
#
_entry.id   AF-A0AAJ2H4D1-F1
#
_cell.length_a   1.000
_cell.length_b   1.000
_cell.length_c   1.000
_cell.angle_alpha   90.00
_cell.angle_beta   90.00
_cell.angle_gamma   90.00
#
_symmetry.space_group_name_H-M   'P 1'
#
loop_
_entity.id
_entity.type
_entity.pdbx_description
1 polymer ?
#
loop_
_entity_poly.entity_id
_entity_poly.type
_entity_poly.pdbx_seq_one_letter_code
_entity_poly.pdbx_strand_id
1 'polypeptide(L)' 'MAQSAIVSRELRYTSAEGTTLVGHLAMPTDAKTALAGVVVCPEWWGVTDYPKQRADELAAQGYAALAID' A
#
# COMPACT_ATOMS: atom_id res chain seq x y z
N MET A 1 15.99 0.89 15.43
CA MET A 1 14.78 1.48 14.81
C MET A 1 13.67 0.48 15.02
N ALA A 2 12.53 0.87 15.59
CA ALA A 2 11.43 -0.05 15.86
C ALA A 2 10.74 -0.38 14.53
N GLN A 3 10.88 -1.62 14.05
CA GLN A 3 10.08 -2.12 12.95
C GLN A 3 8.66 -2.29 13.50
N SER A 4 7.75 -1.39 13.14
CA SER A 4 6.34 -1.58 13.49
C SER A 4 5.83 -2.84 12.82
N ALA A 5 5.05 -3.66 13.52
CA ALA A 5 4.35 -4.75 12.85
C ALA A 5 3.43 -4.14 11.78
N ILE A 6 3.56 -4.58 10.54
CA ILE A 6 2.73 -4.11 9.43
C ILE A 6 1.69 -5.18 9.09
N VAL A 7 0.54 -4.73 8.62
CA VAL A 7 -0.47 -5.56 7.99
C VAL A 7 -0.59 -5.12 6.54
N SER A 8 -0.42 -6.08 5.64
CA SER A 8 -0.61 -5.92 4.20
C SER A 8 -1.87 -6.66 3.76
N ARG A 9 -2.66 -6.05 2.89
CA ARG A 9 -3.82 -6.70 2.25
C ARG A 9 -3.99 -6.25 0.81
N GLU A 10 -4.55 -7.12 0.00
CA GLU A 10 -5.05 -6.74 -1.32
C GLU A 10 -6.30 -5.89 -1.19
N LEU A 11 -6.34 -4.79 -1.92
CA LEU A 11 -7.47 -3.89 -2.01
C LEU A 11 -8.02 -3.93 -3.44
N ARG A 12 -9.22 -4.49 -3.59
CA ARG A 12 -9.94 -4.43 -4.87
C ARG A 12 -10.70 -3.13 -4.95
N TYR A 13 -10.47 -2.36 -6.02
CA TYR A 13 -11.18 -1.12 -6.28
C TYR A 13 -11.56 -1.03 -7.76
N THR A 14 -12.54 -0.19 -8.07
CA THR A 14 -13.01 0.00 -9.44
C THR A 14 -12.44 1.30 -9.99
N SER A 15 -11.82 1.24 -11.17
CA SER A 15 -11.40 2.44 -11.88
C SER A 15 -12.60 3.27 -12.32
N ALA A 16 -12.39 4.53 -12.69
CA ALA A 16 -13.45 5.37 -13.23
C ALA A 16 -14.09 4.78 -14.51
N GLU A 17 -13.37 3.89 -15.20
CA GLU A 17 -13.80 3.22 -16.43
C GLU A 17 -14.51 1.87 -16.18
N GLY A 18 -14.67 1.45 -14.91
CA GLY A 18 -15.36 0.22 -14.55
C GLY A 18 -14.48 -1.03 -14.46
N THR A 19 -13.17 -0.90 -14.67
CA THR A 19 -12.22 -2.01 -14.54
C THR A 19 -11.96 -2.30 -13.06
N THR A 20 -12.00 -3.58 -12.67
CA THR A 20 -11.57 -3.99 -11.33
C THR A 20 -10.05 -4.02 -11.28
N LEU A 21 -9.46 -3.20 -10.42
CA LEU A 21 -8.04 -3.12 -10.16
C LEU A 21 -7.74 -3.73 -8.79
N VAL A 22 -6.54 -4.28 -8.63
CA VAL A 22 -6.10 -4.93 -7.40
C VAL A 22 -4.83 -4.26 -6.90
N GLY A 23 -4.99 -3.34 -5.95
CA GLY A 23 -3.86 -2.68 -5.29
C GLY A 23 -3.38 -3.44 -4.04
N HIS A 24 -2.19 -3.07 -3.55
CA HIS A 24 -1.62 -3.59 -2.31
C HIS A 24 -1.61 -2.48 -1.26
N LEU A 25 -2.39 -2.66 -0.19
CA LEU A 25 -2.44 -1.73 0.93
C LEU A 25 -1.63 -2.27 2.11
N ALA A 26 -0.62 -1.51 2.53
CA ALA A 26 0.21 -1.78 3.69
C ALA A 26 0.03 -0.67 4.75
N MET A 27 -0.14 -1.06 6.01
CA MET A 27 -0.27 -0.12 7.12
C MET A 27 0.27 -0.73 8.44
N PRO A 28 0.74 0.09 9.39
CA PRO A 28 1.12 -0.39 10.71
C PRO A 28 -0.09 -0.96 11.48
N THR A 29 0.09 -2.05 12.22
CA THR A 29 -0.97 -2.73 12.99
C THR A 29 -1.48 -1.88 14.16
N ASP A 30 -0.62 -1.00 14.69
CA ASP A 30 -0.90 -0.20 15.88
C ASP A 30 -1.50 1.18 15.54
N ALA A 31 -2.10 1.31 14.35
CA ALA A 31 -2.73 2.54 13.88
C ALA A 31 -3.98 2.90 14.72
N LYS A 32 -3.77 3.66 15.80
CA LYS A 32 -4.85 4.17 16.67
C LYS A 32 -5.43 5.52 16.23
N THR A 33 -4.78 6.18 15.27
CA THR A 33 -5.13 7.51 14.76
C THR A 33 -5.05 7.52 13.23
N ALA A 34 -5.63 8.53 12.57
CA ALA A 34 -5.54 8.68 11.13
C ALA A 34 -4.07 8.75 10.70
N LEU A 35 -3.66 7.82 9.83
CA LEU A 35 -2.30 7.76 9.30
C LEU A 35 -2.18 8.66 8.07
N ALA A 36 -0.98 9.20 7.85
CA ALA A 36 -0.65 9.82 6.58
C ALA A 36 -0.66 8.75 5.47
N GLY A 37 -1.47 9.00 4.43
CA GLY A 37 -1.61 8.12 3.28
C GLY A 37 -0.58 8.42 2.20
N VAL A 38 0.03 7.38 1.65
CA VAL A 38 0.97 7.45 0.52
C VAL A 38 0.46 6.54 -0.60
N VAL A 39 0.39 7.07 -1.81
CA VAL A 39 0.08 6.28 -3.00
C VAL A 39 1.38 5.96 -3.72
N VAL A 40 1.66 4.67 -3.90
CA VAL A 40 2.82 4.17 -4.63
C VAL A 40 2.37 3.86 -6.04
N CYS A 41 2.72 4.74 -6.99
CA CYS A 41 2.49 4.50 -8.40
C CYS A 41 3.60 3.59 -8.94
N PRO A 42 3.31 2.37 -9.39
CA PRO A 42 4.31 1.52 -10.00
C PRO A 42 4.74 2.08 -11.36
N GLU A 43 5.85 1.57 -11.86
CA GLU A 43 6.30 1.83 -13.22
C GLU A 43 5.41 1.10 -14.25
N TRP A 44 5.68 1.30 -15.55
CA TRP A 44 4.87 0.78 -16.69
C TRP A 44 4.71 -0.76 -16.73
N TRP A 45 5.33 -1.49 -15.81
CA TRP A 45 5.27 -2.95 -15.64
C TRP A 45 4.16 -3.41 -14.67
N GLY A 46 3.42 -2.48 -14.02
CA GLY A 46 2.32 -2.80 -13.08
C GLY A 46 2.77 -3.15 -11.65
N VAL A 47 1.84 -3.63 -10.81
CA VAL A 47 2.12 -4.01 -9.41
C VAL A 47 2.88 -5.33 -9.33
N THR A 48 4.18 -5.26 -9.58
CA THR A 48 5.13 -6.35 -9.32
C THR A 48 5.51 -6.41 -7.83
N ASP A 49 6.40 -7.32 -7.44
CA ASP A 49 6.82 -7.46 -6.04
C ASP A 49 7.55 -6.20 -5.50
N TYR A 50 8.17 -5.40 -6.38
CA TYR A 50 8.93 -4.22 -5.98
C TYR A 50 8.05 -3.07 -5.45
N PRO A 51 6.97 -2.62 -6.15
CA PRO A 51 6.01 -1.66 -5.59
C PRO A 51 5.38 -2.10 -4.26
N LYS A 52 5.09 -3.40 -4.11
CA LYS A 52 4.55 -3.96 -2.86
C LYS A 52 5.55 -3.84 -1.72
N GLN A 53 6.82 -4.20 -1.97
CA GLN A 53 7.89 -4.04 -0.99
C GLN A 53 8.07 -2.57 -0.57
N ARG A 54 7.97 -1.63 -1.51
CA ARG A 54 8.03 -0.20 -1.18
C ARG A 54 6.87 0.27 -0.32
N ALA A 55 5.66 -0.22 -0.57
CA ALA A 55 4.52 0.05 0.28
C ALA A 55 4.73 -0.52 1.71
N ASP A 56 5.28 -1.73 1.82
CA ASP A 56 5.58 -2.35 3.11
C ASP A 56 6.67 -1.58 3.90
N GLU A 57 7.71 -1.09 3.23
CA GLU A 57 8.76 -0.26 3.82
C GLU A 57 8.21 1.08 4.34
N LEU A 58 7.28 1.69 3.61
CA LEU A 58 6.59 2.91 4.04
C LEU A 58 5.67 2.63 5.23
N ALA A 59 4.98 1.49 5.23
CA ALA A 59 4.15 1.05 6.34
C ALA A 59 4.97 0.81 7.61
N ALA A 60 6.17 0.25 7.48
CA ALA A 60 7.09 0.04 8.59
C ALA A 60 7.56 1.37 9.22
N GLN A 61 7.58 2.45 8.44
CA GLN A 61 7.89 3.81 8.90
C GLN A 61 6.68 4.53 9.51
N GLY A 62 5.50 3.91 9.53
CA GLY A 62 4.29 4.46 10.15
C GLY A 62 3.27 5.06 9.17
N TYR A 63 3.45 4.89 7.86
CA TYR A 63 2.52 5.40 6.85
C TYR A 63 1.46 4.35 6.46
N ALA A 64 0.33 4.81 5.91
CA ALA A 64 -0.58 3.92 5.17
C ALA A 64 -0.21 4.01 3.68
N ALA A 65 0.40 2.97 3.12
CA ALA A 65 0.87 2.97 1.75
C ALA A 65 -0.01 2.08 0.87
N LEU A 66 -0.50 2.62 -0.25
CA LEU A 66 -1.28 1.90 -1.26
C LEU A 66 -0.50 1.86 -2.57
N ALA A 67 -0.03 0.68 -2.97
CA ALA A 67 0.44 0.45 -4.33
C ALA A 67 -0.76 0.21 -5.25
N ILE A 68 -0.89 1.02 -6.30
CA ILE A 68 -2.00 0.95 -7.27
C ILE A 68 -1.59 0.13 -8.49
N ASP A 69 -2.55 -0.59 -9.06
CA ASP A 69 -2.45 -1.28 -10.36
C ASP A 69 -3.18 -0.49 -11.44
#